data_AF-S4NZ61-F1
#
_entry.id   AF-S4NZ61-F1
#
_cell.length_a   1.000
_cell.length_b   1.000
_cell.length_c   1.000
_cell.angle_alpha   90.00
_cell.angle_beta   90.00
_cell.angle_gamma   90.00
#
_symmetry.space_group_name_H-M   'P 1'
#
loop_
_entity.id
_entity.type
_entity.pdbx_description
1 polymer ?
#
loop_
_entity_poly.entity_id
_entity_poly.type
_entity_poly.pdbx_seq_one_letter_code
_entity_poly.pdbx_strand_id
1 'polypeptide(L)'
;MLEWADTYCPRVPRLLKTDDDMFINVPRLLRFVSTHENVTRTIWGKVVRKSLPKRTMKSKYYVSPLQFPGKVFPDFATGPAYLLTSDAIRPLLEAAPNEPYLRLEDVFITGVLGARLGMKR
;
A
#
# COMPACT_ATOMS: atom_id res chain seq x y z
N MET A 1 9.24 1.73 -6.72
CA MET A 1 9.13 0.37 -6.15
C MET A 1 8.26 -0.54 -7.01
N LEU A 2 6.98 -0.21 -7.25
CA LEU A 2 6.09 -1.06 -8.06
C LEU A 2 6.61 -1.30 -9.49
N GLU A 3 7.06 -0.25 -10.19
CA GLU A 3 7.67 -0.37 -11.52
C GLU A 3 8.85 -1.33 -11.56
N TRP A 4 9.75 -1.23 -10.57
CA TRP A 4 10.91 -2.10 -10.47
C TRP A 4 10.51 -3.55 -10.25
N ALA A 5 9.55 -3.80 -9.35
CA ALA A 5 9.04 -5.15 -9.09
C ALA A 5 8.34 -5.74 -10.32
N ASP A 6 7.56 -4.94 -11.04
CA ASP A 6 6.88 -5.35 -12.27
C ASP A 6 7.87 -5.66 -13.41
N THR A 7 8.96 -4.89 -13.51
CA THR A 7 9.97 -5.04 -14.57
C THR A 7 10.93 -6.21 -14.30
N TYR A 8 11.46 -6.30 -13.09
CA TYR A 8 12.57 -7.21 -12.76
C TYR A 8 12.13 -8.44 -11.97
N CYS A 9 10.92 -8.45 -11.42
CA CYS A 9 10.38 -9.55 -10.61
C CYS A 9 8.95 -9.98 -11.03
N PRO A 10 8.62 -10.10 -12.34
CA PRO A 10 7.23 -10.31 -12.79
C PRO A 10 6.61 -11.64 -12.35
N ARG A 11 7.42 -12.60 -11.86
CA ARG A 11 6.98 -13.96 -11.49
C ARG A 11 6.93 -14.20 -9.98
N VAL A 12 7.23 -13.21 -9.14
CA VAL A 12 7.12 -13.40 -7.70
C VAL A 12 5.64 -13.54 -7.32
N PRO A 13 5.26 -14.46 -6.41
CA PRO A 13 3.85 -14.64 -6.06
C PRO A 13 3.33 -13.49 -5.19
N ARG A 14 4.21 -12.88 -4.38
CA ARG A 14 3.88 -11.82 -3.43
C ARG A 14 5.03 -10.81 -3.37
N LEU A 15 4.70 -9.56 -3.08
CA LEU A 15 5.68 -8.49 -2.83
C LEU A 15 5.48 -7.95 -1.42
N LEU A 16 6.50 -8.08 -0.57
CA LEU A 16 6.52 -7.44 0.74
C LEU A 16 7.27 -6.11 0.63
N LYS A 17 6.62 -5.02 1.02
CA LYS A 17 7.29 -3.77 1.37
C LYS A 17 7.50 -3.72 2.88
N THR A 18 8.68 -3.28 3.31
CA THR A 18 8.98 -2.99 4.72
C THR A 18 9.95 -1.82 4.82
N ASP A 19 9.94 -1.13 5.96
CA ASP A 19 11.02 -0.19 6.33
C ASP A 19 12.26 -0.96 6.80
N ASP A 20 13.42 -0.30 6.82
CA ASP A 20 14.72 -0.88 7.19
C ASP A 20 14.94 -0.99 8.70
N ASP A 21 14.08 -0.35 9.50
CA ASP A 21 14.04 -0.40 10.96
C ASP A 21 13.05 -1.46 11.51
N MET A 22 12.63 -2.39 10.66
CA MET A 22 11.62 -3.40 10.97
C MET A 22 12.19 -4.81 11.12
N PHE A 23 11.64 -5.57 12.08
CA PHE A 23 11.87 -7.01 12.20
C PHE A 23 10.78 -7.80 11.48
N ILE A 24 11.18 -8.73 10.60
CA ILE A 24 10.28 -9.64 9.90
C ILE A 24 10.45 -11.07 10.40
N ASN A 25 9.37 -11.64 10.95
CA ASN A 25 9.31 -13.08 11.24
C ASN A 25 9.06 -13.85 9.93
N VAL A 26 10.14 -14.16 9.21
CA VAL A 26 10.09 -14.81 7.89
C VAL A 26 9.39 -16.18 7.93
N PRO A 27 9.64 -17.10 8.90
CA PRO A 27 8.92 -18.36 8.94
C PRO A 27 7.40 -18.20 9.03
N ARG A 28 6.92 -17.24 9.84
CA ARG A 28 5.49 -16.95 9.96
C ARG A 28 4.93 -16.32 8.70
N LEU A 29 5.69 -15.43 8.05
CA LEU A 29 5.31 -14.83 6.77
C LEU A 29 5.14 -15.89 5.68
N LEU A 30 6.10 -16.81 5.55
CA LEU A 30 6.04 -17.88 4.54
C LEU A 30 4.84 -18.80 4.76
N ARG A 31 4.55 -19.16 6.02
CA ARG A 31 3.34 -19.92 6.37
C ARG A 31 2.04 -19.15 6.06
N PHE A 32 2.05 -17.83 6.28
CA PHE A 32 0.90 -17.00 5.92
C PHE A 32 0.68 -16.97 4.40
N VAL A 33 1.75 -16.80 3.62
CA VAL A 33 1.68 -16.80 2.16
C VAL A 33 1.18 -18.13 1.61
N SER A 34 1.69 -19.26 2.12
CA SER A 34 1.28 -20.59 1.64
C SER A 34 -0.18 -20.91 1.93
N THR A 35 -0.72 -20.42 3.06
CA THR A 35 -2.14 -20.59 3.40
C THR A 35 -3.08 -19.69 2.58
N HIS A 36 -2.55 -18.72 1.83
CA HIS A 36 -3.31 -17.75 1.05
C HIS A 36 -2.90 -17.73 -0.43
N GLU A 37 -2.37 -18.83 -0.97
CA GLU A 37 -1.83 -18.90 -2.34
C GLU A 37 -2.82 -18.45 -3.42
N ASN A 38 -4.09 -18.85 -3.28
CA ASN A 38 -5.16 -18.56 -4.24
C ASN A 38 -5.80 -17.17 -4.09
N VAL A 39 -5.34 -16.35 -3.14
CA VAL A 39 -5.88 -15.00 -2.94
C VAL A 39 -5.26 -14.04 -3.96
N THR A 40 -6.11 -13.23 -4.57
CA THR A 40 -5.79 -12.24 -5.61
C THR A 40 -6.27 -10.85 -5.21
N ARG A 41 -5.75 -9.82 -5.87
CA ARG A 41 -6.14 -8.40 -5.70
C ARG A 41 -6.25 -7.96 -4.22
N THR A 42 -5.28 -8.35 -3.41
CA THR A 42 -5.32 -8.15 -1.95
C THR A 42 -4.05 -7.49 -1.44
N ILE A 43 -4.24 -6.57 -0.49
CA ILE A 43 -3.18 -5.89 0.26
C ILE A 43 -3.33 -6.28 1.72
N TRP A 44 -2.33 -6.93 2.29
CA TRP A 44 -2.30 -7.25 3.72
C TRP A 44 -1.39 -6.30 4.47
N GLY A 45 -1.75 -6.01 5.73
CA GLY A 45 -0.94 -5.22 6.64
C GLY A 45 -1.77 -4.80 7.83
N LYS A 46 -1.24 -3.86 8.63
CA LYS A 46 -2.03 -3.22 9.68
C LYS A 46 -2.93 -2.17 9.05
N VAL A 47 -4.21 -2.50 8.86
CA VAL A 47 -5.18 -1.60 8.23
C VAL A 47 -5.64 -0.53 9.22
N VAL A 48 -5.49 0.73 8.85
CA VAL A 48 -6.04 1.89 9.56
C VAL A 48 -7.31 2.34 8.84
N ARG A 49 -8.37 2.54 9.61
CA ARG A 49 -9.68 3.00 9.12
C ARG A 49 -10.00 4.38 9.64
N LYS A 50 -10.77 5.14 8.85
CA LYS A 50 -11.28 6.47 9.23
C LYS A 50 -10.20 7.47 9.69
N SER A 51 -8.97 7.34 9.18
CA SER A 51 -7.88 8.25 9.51
C SER A 51 -8.10 9.62 8.87
N LEU A 52 -7.81 10.69 9.62
CA LEU A 52 -7.93 12.06 9.13
C LEU A 52 -6.56 12.57 8.65
N PRO A 53 -6.49 13.24 7.49
CA PRO A 53 -5.27 13.90 7.04
C PRO A 53 -4.79 14.94 8.07
N LYS A 54 -3.51 14.91 8.42
CA LYS A 54 -2.95 15.94 9.31
C LYS A 54 -2.80 17.24 8.53
N ARG A 55 -3.51 18.28 8.96
CA ARG A 55 -3.51 19.62 8.32
C ARG A 55 -2.57 20.62 8.99
N THR A 56 -1.87 20.21 10.04
CA THR A 56 -0.87 21.06 10.71
C THR A 56 0.49 20.92 10.03
N MET A 57 1.03 22.02 9.48
CA MET A 57 2.29 22.02 8.73
C MET A 57 3.51 21.52 9.52
N LYS A 58 3.49 21.60 10.86
CA LYS A 58 4.56 21.07 11.74
C LYS A 58 4.55 19.55 11.85
N SER A 59 3.50 18.87 11.39
CA SER A 59 3.41 17.42 11.45
C SER A 59 4.26 16.77 10.37
N LYS A 60 5.03 15.74 10.72
CA LYS A 60 5.73 14.90 9.73
C LYS A 60 4.79 14.20 8.73
N TYR A 61 3.50 14.10 9.09
CA TYR A 61 2.44 13.51 8.26
C TYR A 61 1.53 14.57 7.63
N TYR A 62 1.97 15.84 7.56
CA TYR A 62 1.17 16.90 6.96
C TYR A 62 0.78 16.57 5.51
N VAL A 63 -0.50 16.78 5.21
CA VAL A 63 -1.06 16.66 3.86
C VAL A 63 -1.89 17.90 3.57
N SER A 64 -1.56 18.62 2.51
CA SER A 64 -2.31 19.82 2.12
C SER A 64 -3.68 19.45 1.54
N PRO A 65 -4.69 20.34 1.63
CA PRO A 65 -5.97 20.14 0.96
C PRO A 65 -5.84 19.98 -0.57
N LEU A 66 -4.79 20.55 -1.17
CA LEU A 66 -4.50 20.40 -2.59
C LEU A 66 -4.06 18.98 -2.96
N GLN A 67 -3.22 18.34 -2.13
CA GLN A 67 -2.79 16.96 -2.35
C GLN A 67 -3.90 15.94 -2.08
N PHE A 68 -4.76 16.23 -1.10
CA PHE A 68 -5.89 15.37 -0.78
C PHE A 68 -7.04 16.23 -0.24
N PRO A 69 -8.10 16.49 -1.04
CA PRO A 69 -9.23 17.33 -0.61
C PRO A 69 -10.19 16.62 0.35
N GLY A 70 -10.14 15.28 0.40
CA GLY A 70 -11.00 14.47 1.27
C GLY A 70 -10.79 14.77 2.76
N LYS A 71 -11.87 14.63 3.54
CA LYS A 71 -11.82 14.78 5.00
C LYS A 71 -11.24 13.56 5.71
N VAL A 72 -11.40 12.38 5.10
CA VAL A 72 -11.03 11.08 5.65
C VAL A 72 -10.26 10.32 4.57
N PHE A 73 -9.14 9.71 4.91
CA PHE A 73 -8.43 8.81 4.00
C PHE A 73 -9.25 7.53 3.76
N PRO A 74 -9.18 6.93 2.57
CA PRO A 74 -9.59 5.53 2.40
C PRO A 74 -8.81 4.63 3.37
N ASP A 75 -9.38 3.48 3.73
CA ASP A 75 -8.68 2.49 4.56
C ASP A 75 -7.30 2.17 3.95
N PHE A 76 -6.23 2.08 4.73
CA PHE A 76 -4.89 1.85 4.16
C PHE A 76 -4.07 0.98 5.11
N ALA A 77 -3.17 0.18 4.55
CA ALA A 77 -2.19 -0.56 5.34
C ALA A 77 -1.03 0.37 5.69
N THR A 78 -0.60 0.40 6.95
CA THR A 78 0.44 1.32 7.41
C THR A 78 1.82 1.03 6.81
N GLY A 79 2.61 2.08 6.63
CA GLY A 79 3.96 2.06 6.07
C GLY A 79 4.96 1.03 6.61
N PRO A 80 5.03 0.70 7.92
CA PRO A 80 6.06 -0.21 8.45
C PRO A 80 6.18 -1.53 7.69
N ALA A 81 5.05 -2.14 7.32
CA ALA A 81 5.03 -3.28 6.41
C ALA A 81 3.65 -3.50 5.79
N TYR A 82 3.64 -3.84 4.50
CA TYR A 82 2.46 -4.38 3.82
C TYR A 82 2.87 -5.40 2.75
N LEU A 83 1.99 -6.37 2.50
CA LEU A 83 2.18 -7.46 1.53
C LEU A 83 1.15 -7.31 0.41
N LEU A 84 1.61 -7.38 -0.83
CA LEU A 84 0.77 -7.33 -2.03
C LEU A 84 0.70 -8.70 -2.70
N THR A 85 -0.46 -9.06 -3.23
CA THR A 85 -0.54 -10.06 -4.28
C THR A 85 0.12 -9.53 -5.56
N SER A 86 0.78 -10.39 -6.32
CA SER A 86 1.51 -9.97 -7.53
C SER A 86 0.61 -9.36 -8.60
N ASP A 87 -0.62 -9.86 -8.73
CA ASP A 87 -1.64 -9.34 -9.62
C ASP A 87 -2.18 -7.95 -9.24
N ALA A 88 -1.83 -7.42 -8.06
CA ALA A 88 -2.14 -6.06 -7.68
C ALA A 88 -1.07 -5.05 -8.17
N ILE A 89 0.17 -5.48 -8.43
CA ILE A 89 1.31 -4.60 -8.70
C ILE A 89 1.08 -3.76 -9.96
N ARG A 90 0.82 -4.42 -11.10
CA ARG A 90 0.64 -3.73 -12.38
C ARG A 90 -0.58 -2.80 -12.42
N PRO A 91 -1.78 -3.21 -11.94
CA PRO A 91 -2.91 -2.29 -11.84
C PRO A 91 -2.63 -1.06 -10.98
N LEU A 92 -1.93 -1.23 -9.84
CA LEU A 92 -1.53 -0.10 -8.99
C LEU A 92 -0.55 0.83 -9.73
N LEU A 93 0.42 0.27 -10.44
CA LEU A 93 1.40 1.02 -11.22
C LEU A 93 0.73 1.84 -12.34
N GLU A 94 -0.18 1.24 -13.10
CA GLU A 94 -0.89 1.90 -14.21
C GLU A 94 -1.88 2.97 -13.71
N ALA A 95 -2.45 2.80 -12.53
CA ALA A 95 -3.36 3.78 -11.93
C ALA A 95 -2.64 5.00 -11.36
N ALA A 96 -1.38 4.84 -10.90
CA ALA A 96 -0.65 5.89 -10.18
C ALA A 96 -0.51 7.23 -10.93
N PRO A 97 -0.18 7.28 -12.25
CA PRO A 97 -0.04 8.54 -12.98
C PRO A 97 -1.36 9.33 -13.11
N ASN A 98 -2.51 8.67 -12.90
CA ASN A 98 -3.83 9.27 -13.03
C ASN A 98 -4.38 9.84 -11.70
N GLU A 99 -3.60 9.80 -10.62
CA GLU A 99 -3.97 10.32 -9.32
C GLU A 99 -3.06 11.47 -8.86
N PRO A 100 -3.58 12.47 -8.14
CA PRO A 100 -2.76 13.51 -7.54
C PRO A 100 -1.69 12.91 -6.62
N TYR A 101 -0.46 13.40 -6.76
CA TYR A 101 0.66 12.93 -5.95
C TYR A 101 0.41 13.20 -4.45
N LEU A 102 0.37 12.12 -3.68
CA LEU A 102 0.31 12.15 -2.23
C LEU A 102 1.64 11.67 -1.66
N ARG A 103 2.27 12.52 -0.83
CA ARG A 103 3.59 12.22 -0.23
C ARG A 103 3.60 10.95 0.63
N LEU A 104 2.48 10.66 1.31
CA LEU A 104 2.35 9.49 2.17
C LEU A 104 2.13 8.26 1.30
N GLU A 105 3.22 7.54 1.01
CA GLU A 105 3.24 6.42 0.08
C GLU A 105 2.26 5.30 0.47
N ASP A 106 2.19 4.97 1.76
CA ASP A 106 1.30 3.93 2.27
C ASP A 106 -0.18 4.29 2.07
N VAL A 107 -0.54 5.55 2.35
CA VAL A 107 -1.87 6.10 2.07
C VAL A 107 -2.14 6.17 0.57
N PHE A 108 -1.15 6.53 -0.25
CA PHE A 108 -1.30 6.66 -1.70
C PHE A 108 -1.53 5.30 -2.35
N ILE A 109 -0.61 4.36 -2.16
CA ILE A 109 -0.63 3.05 -2.81
C ILE A 109 -1.75 2.17 -2.24
N THR A 110 -1.77 1.97 -0.92
CA THR A 110 -2.70 1.01 -0.31
C THR A 110 -4.08 1.61 -0.03
N GLY A 111 -4.14 2.93 0.15
CA GLY A 111 -5.38 3.67 0.39
C GLY A 111 -6.04 4.17 -0.89
N VAL A 112 -5.49 5.20 -1.52
CA VAL A 112 -6.07 5.89 -2.68
C VAL A 112 -6.19 4.96 -3.87
N LEU A 113 -5.07 4.39 -4.34
CA LEU A 113 -5.08 3.48 -5.49
C LEU A 113 -5.78 2.16 -5.15
N GLY A 114 -5.53 1.62 -3.95
CA GLY A 114 -6.21 0.43 -3.45
C GLY A 114 -7.74 0.57 -3.43
N ALA A 115 -8.27 1.71 -2.97
CA ALA A 115 -9.72 1.97 -2.98
C ALA A 115 -10.27 2.16 -4.39
N ARG A 116 -9.58 2.94 -5.24
CA ARG A 116 -9.98 3.15 -6.64
C ARG A 116 -10.11 1.85 -7.41
N LEU A 117 -9.19 0.90 -7.19
CA LEU A 117 -9.14 -0.38 -7.89
C LEU A 117 -9.93 -1.50 -7.19
N GLY A 118 -10.61 -1.20 -6.07
CA GLY A 118 -11.37 -2.19 -5.31
C GLY A 118 -10.51 -3.29 -4.69
N MET A 119 -9.27 -2.99 -4.31
CA MET A 119 -8.37 -3.95 -3.66
C MET A 119 -8.88 -4.31 -2.26
N LYS A 120 -8.89 -5.61 -1.95
CA LYS A 120 -9.21 -6.13 -0.61
C LYS A 120 -8.10 -5.77 0.37
N ARG A 121 -8.47 -5.48 1.61
CA ARG A 121 -7.60 -5.08 2.73
C ARG A 121 -8.11 -5.67 4.04
#